data_AF-A0A3D2NLP3-F1
#
_entry.id   AF-A0A3D2NLP3-F1
#
_cell.length_a   1.000
_cell.length_b   1.000
_cell.length_c   1.000
_cell.angle_alpha   90.00
_cell.angle_beta   90.00
_cell.angle_gamma   90.00
#
_symmetry.space_group_name_H-M   'P 1'
#
loop_
_entity.id
_entity.type
_entity.pdbx_description
1 polymer ?
#
loop_
_entity_poly.entity_id
_entity_poly.type
_entity_poly.pdbx_seq_one_letter_code
_entity_poly.pdbx_strand_id
1 'polypeptide(L)'
;MLTQNMINQERKNKLRWFVTISTLPLLGVVTAFGLVPTSDLGLNTGKISIEEVALPGNLAAQTASTTFWRTERTQAGDTVADLMQRLNIKDAAASDYLRNNTDSKSFRKLPSGQEVQAEIDATGALVSLRYL
;
A
#
# COMPACT_ATOMS: atom_id res chain seq x y z
N MET A 1 -31.42 42.16 -73.72
CA MET A 1 -31.95 41.00 -72.97
C MET A 1 -30.85 39.96 -72.90
N LEU A 2 -30.31 39.65 -71.71
CA LEU A 2 -29.22 38.67 -71.57
C LEU A 2 -29.80 37.25 -71.53
N THR A 3 -29.44 36.43 -72.52
CA THR A 3 -29.77 35.00 -72.59
C THR A 3 -28.99 34.25 -71.51
N GLN A 4 -29.64 33.96 -70.39
CA GLN A 4 -29.01 33.27 -69.27
C GLN A 4 -28.87 31.79 -69.62
N ASN A 5 -27.63 31.31 -69.70
CA ASN A 5 -27.28 29.98 -70.19
C ASN A 5 -27.74 28.89 -69.19
N MET A 6 -28.95 28.36 -69.39
CA MET A 6 -29.64 27.40 -68.50
C MET A 6 -28.82 26.15 -68.19
N ILE A 7 -27.99 25.69 -69.13
CA ILE A 7 -27.12 24.51 -68.96
C ILE A 7 -26.05 24.75 -67.87
N ASN A 8 -25.54 25.97 -67.77
CA ASN A 8 -24.60 26.35 -66.71
C ASN A 8 -25.30 26.50 -65.36
N GLN A 9 -26.58 26.88 -65.35
CA GLN A 9 -27.40 26.99 -64.14
C GLN A 9 -27.63 25.62 -63.50
N GLU A 10 -28.01 24.61 -64.30
CA GLU A 10 -28.24 23.24 -63.81
C GLU A 10 -26.95 22.59 -63.30
N ARG A 11 -25.83 22.79 -64.01
CA ARG A 11 -24.52 22.28 -63.59
C ARG A 11 -24.09 22.88 -62.25
N LYS A 12 -24.30 24.19 -62.05
CA LYS A 12 -24.03 24.88 -60.78
C LYS A 12 -24.93 24.35 -59.66
N ASN A 13 -26.19 24.06 -59.94
CA ASN A 13 -27.11 23.52 -58.92
C ASN A 13 -26.75 22.08 -58.51
N LYS A 14 -26.43 21.21 -59.48
CA LYS A 14 -25.94 19.86 -59.20
C LYS A 14 -24.62 19.89 -58.43
N LEU A 15 -23.70 20.78 -58.79
CA LEU A 15 -22.42 20.94 -58.09
C LEU A 15 -22.62 21.38 -56.64
N ARG A 16 -23.48 22.38 -56.38
CA ARG A 16 -23.81 22.82 -55.01
C ARG A 16 -24.42 21.68 -54.19
N TRP A 17 -25.30 20.88 -54.80
CA TRP A 17 -25.90 19.72 -54.16
C TRP A 17 -24.87 18.64 -53.79
N PHE A 18 -23.91 18.34 -54.67
CA PHE A 18 -22.81 17.43 -54.37
C PHE A 18 -21.88 17.97 -53.27
N VAL A 19 -21.58 19.27 -53.26
CA VAL A 19 -20.80 19.90 -52.20
C VAL A 19 -21.50 19.75 -50.86
N THR A 20 -22.80 20.04 -50.78
CA THR A 20 -23.58 19.88 -49.53
C THR A 20 -23.56 18.43 -49.03
N ILE A 21 -23.77 17.45 -49.90
CA ILE A 21 -23.73 16.02 -49.52
C ILE A 21 -22.34 15.61 -49.07
N SER A 22 -21.29 16.11 -49.74
CA SER A 22 -19.91 15.80 -49.39
C SER A 22 -19.47 16.39 -48.06
N THR A 23 -20.12 17.46 -47.58
CA THR A 23 -19.83 18.05 -46.25
C THR A 23 -20.49 17.31 -45.09
N LEU A 24 -21.49 16.45 -45.36
CA LEU A 24 -22.21 15.69 -44.34
C LEU A 24 -21.32 14.75 -43.50
N PRO A 25 -20.35 13.97 -44.06
CA PRO A 25 -19.47 13.11 -43.26
C PRO A 25 -18.48 13.88 -42.38
N LEU A 26 -18.19 15.15 -42.70
CA LEU A 26 -17.27 15.99 -41.94
C LEU A 26 -17.86 16.47 -40.60
N LEU A 27 -19.18 16.36 -40.41
CA LEU A 27 -19.86 16.72 -39.17
C LEU A 27 -19.97 15.54 -38.18
N GLY A 28 -19.40 14.38 -38.50
CA GLY A 28 -19.55 13.13 -37.75
C GLY A 28 -18.69 12.96 -36.50
N VAL A 29 -17.92 13.97 -36.07
CA VAL A 29 -17.03 13.84 -34.90
C VAL A 29 -17.58 14.65 -33.73
N VAL A 30 -18.39 14.00 -32.88
CA VAL A 30 -18.82 14.54 -31.59
C VAL A 30 -18.62 13.49 -30.49
N THR A 31 -17.56 13.73 -29.70
CA THR A 31 -17.26 13.26 -28.34
C THR A 31 -17.67 11.84 -27.95
N ALA A 32 -16.83 10.87 -28.27
CA ALA A 32 -16.73 9.61 -27.54
C ALA A 32 -15.74 9.75 -26.37
N PHE A 33 -15.96 10.71 -25.47
CA PHE A 33 -15.39 10.58 -24.13
C PHE A 33 -16.32 9.66 -23.35
N GLY A 34 -16.02 8.36 -23.45
CA GLY A 34 -16.62 7.36 -22.59
C GLY A 34 -16.24 7.68 -21.14
N LEU A 35 -17.14 8.31 -20.41
CA LEU A 35 -17.13 8.25 -18.96
C LEU A 35 -17.46 6.78 -18.63
N VAL A 36 -16.44 5.92 -18.56
CA VAL A 36 -16.61 4.61 -17.93
C VAL A 36 -17.01 4.89 -16.49
N PRO A 37 -18.22 4.47 -16.06
CA PRO A 37 -18.56 4.53 -14.66
C PRO A 37 -17.50 3.72 -13.91
N THR A 38 -16.74 4.37 -13.03
CA THR A 38 -15.74 3.69 -12.18
C THR A 38 -16.38 2.60 -11.30
N SER A 39 -17.71 2.54 -11.24
CA SER A 39 -18.50 1.48 -10.63
C SER A 39 -18.36 0.10 -11.30
N ASP A 40 -17.95 0.02 -12.57
CA ASP A 40 -17.77 -1.26 -13.29
C ASP A 40 -16.32 -1.75 -13.35
N LEU A 41 -15.37 -1.02 -12.74
CA LEU A 41 -13.96 -1.40 -12.79
C LEU A 41 -13.60 -2.60 -11.90
N GLY A 42 -14.58 -3.24 -11.23
CA GLY A 42 -14.30 -4.30 -10.26
C GLY A 42 -13.41 -3.85 -9.09
N LEU A 43 -13.06 -2.56 -9.04
CA LEU A 43 -12.55 -1.87 -7.89
C LEU A 43 -13.75 -1.80 -6.96
N ASN A 44 -13.94 -2.90 -6.24
CA ASN A 44 -14.85 -3.09 -5.14
C ASN A 44 -15.02 -1.72 -4.50
N THR A 45 -16.12 -1.02 -4.83
CA THR A 45 -16.49 0.24 -4.18
C THR A 45 -16.59 -0.20 -2.74
N GLY A 46 -15.49 0.00 -2.01
CA GLY A 46 -15.28 -0.63 -0.73
C GLY A 46 -16.46 -0.17 0.08
N LYS A 47 -17.38 -1.09 0.39
CA LYS A 47 -18.44 -0.78 1.33
C LYS A 47 -17.69 -0.41 2.60
N ILE A 48 -17.63 0.89 2.89
CA ILE A 48 -17.02 1.39 4.11
C ILE A 48 -17.99 0.95 5.21
N SER A 49 -17.74 -0.23 5.77
CA SER A 49 -18.47 -0.74 6.91
C SER A 49 -17.80 -0.16 8.14
N ILE A 50 -18.48 0.80 8.76
CA ILE A 50 -18.08 1.35 10.04
C ILE A 50 -18.72 0.43 11.08
N GLU A 51 -17.97 -0.56 11.53
CA GLU A 51 -18.38 -1.46 12.62
C GLU A 51 -17.77 -0.97 13.93
N GLU A 52 -18.61 -0.88 14.97
CA GLU A 52 -18.16 -0.51 16.30
C GLU A 52 -17.44 -1.72 16.92
N VAL A 53 -16.12 -1.64 17.03
CA VAL A 53 -15.33 -2.65 17.74
C VAL A 53 -15.52 -2.42 19.23
N ALA A 54 -16.36 -3.25 19.85
CA ALA A 54 -16.57 -3.23 21.29
C ALA A 54 -15.22 -3.42 22.01
N LEU A 55 -14.85 -2.44 22.84
CA LEU A 55 -13.66 -2.57 23.68
C LEU A 55 -13.91 -3.70 24.69
N PRO A 56 -12.92 -4.56 24.95
CA PRO A 56 -13.03 -5.53 26.02
C PRO A 56 -13.33 -4.77 27.33
N GLY A 57 -14.33 -5.26 28.06
CA GLY A 57 -14.69 -4.70 29.36
C GLY A 57 -13.45 -4.56 30.23
N ASN A 58 -13.40 -3.49 31.02
CA ASN A 58 -12.37 -3.16 31.98
C ASN A 58 -11.95 -4.38 32.81
N LEU A 59 -10.93 -5.07 32.32
CA LEU A 59 -10.25 -6.12 33.05
C LEU A 59 -9.68 -5.42 34.28
N ALA A 60 -10.18 -5.80 35.46
CA ALA A 60 -9.62 -5.37 36.73
C ALA A 60 -8.11 -5.44 36.62
N ALA A 61 -7.41 -4.35 36.96
CA ALA A 61 -5.97 -4.19 36.82
C ALA A 61 -5.27 -5.40 37.44
N GLN A 62 -5.07 -6.41 36.62
CA GLN A 62 -4.30 -7.56 36.99
C GLN A 62 -2.94 -6.97 37.26
N THR A 63 -2.30 -7.37 38.36
CA THR A 63 -0.91 -7.05 38.66
C THR A 63 -0.04 -7.80 37.64
N ALA A 64 -0.33 -7.62 36.35
CA ALA A 64 0.41 -8.13 35.24
C ALA A 64 1.71 -7.35 35.28
N SER A 65 2.80 -8.08 35.50
CA SER A 65 4.15 -7.58 35.28
C SER A 65 4.12 -6.77 34.00
N THR A 66 4.36 -5.47 34.12
CA THR A 66 4.23 -4.57 32.98
C THR A 66 5.40 -4.86 32.05
N THR A 67 5.06 -5.48 30.94
CA THR A 67 6.03 -5.89 29.93
C THR A 67 5.80 -5.10 28.67
N PHE A 68 6.90 -4.75 28.01
CA PHE A 68 6.93 -3.89 26.84
C PHE A 68 7.54 -4.63 25.66
N TRP A 69 6.94 -4.46 24.50
CA TRP A 69 7.46 -5.00 23.25
C TRP A 69 8.35 -3.97 22.55
N ARG A 70 9.51 -4.42 22.10
CA ARG A 70 10.48 -3.63 21.34
C ARG A 70 10.84 -4.42 20.09
N THR A 71 10.75 -3.79 18.92
CA THR A 71 11.14 -4.41 17.66
C THR A 71 12.30 -3.63 17.06
N GLU A 72 13.28 -4.34 16.56
CA GLU A 72 14.45 -3.74 15.92
C GLU A 72 14.88 -4.58 14.72
N ARG A 73 15.41 -3.92 13.69
CA ARG A 73 16.00 -4.60 12.54
C ARG A 73 17.49 -4.83 12.79
N THR A 74 17.93 -6.05 12.54
CA THR A 74 19.35 -6.44 12.59
C THR A 74 20.12 -5.82 11.43
N GLN A 75 21.34 -5.34 11.70
CA GLN A 75 22.22 -4.71 10.72
C GLN A 75 23.37 -5.64 10.33
N ALA A 76 24.00 -5.37 9.19
CA ALA A 76 25.15 -6.15 8.73
C ALA A 76 26.33 -5.96 9.70
N GLY A 77 26.83 -7.06 10.27
CA GLY A 77 27.92 -7.04 11.24
C GLY A 77 27.49 -6.79 12.69
N ASP A 78 26.18 -6.69 12.98
CA ASP A 78 25.67 -6.60 14.34
C ASP A 78 26.10 -7.80 15.19
N THR A 79 26.46 -7.52 16.44
CA THR A 79 26.58 -8.55 17.47
C THR A 79 25.31 -8.65 18.30
N VAL A 80 25.18 -9.74 19.07
CA VAL A 80 24.09 -9.87 20.06
C VAL A 80 24.11 -8.70 21.05
N ALA A 81 25.29 -8.20 21.41
CA ALA A 81 25.42 -7.07 22.32
C ALA A 81 24.83 -5.79 21.71
N ASP A 82 25.14 -5.52 20.44
CA ASP A 82 24.65 -4.33 19.73
C ASP A 82 23.13 -4.37 19.59
N LEU A 83 22.57 -5.53 19.21
CA LEU A 83 21.12 -5.71 19.12
C LEU A 83 20.46 -5.51 20.49
N MET A 84 20.99 -6.13 21.56
CA MET A 84 20.43 -5.98 22.90
C MET A 84 20.47 -4.53 23.39
N GLN A 85 21.54 -3.81 23.07
CA GLN A 85 21.66 -2.39 23.41
C GLN A 85 20.58 -1.55 22.70
N ARG A 86 20.34 -1.78 21.40
CA ARG A 86 19.29 -1.07 20.65
C ARG A 86 17.88 -1.42 21.12
N LEU A 87 17.65 -2.68 21.50
CA LEU A 87 16.41 -3.14 22.11
C LEU A 87 16.25 -2.66 23.58
N ASN A 88 17.26 -1.97 24.14
CA ASN A 88 17.29 -1.48 25.52
C ASN A 88 17.12 -2.59 26.57
N ILE A 89 17.71 -3.77 26.29
CA ILE A 89 17.74 -4.91 27.22
C ILE A 89 18.94 -4.74 28.15
N LYS A 90 18.71 -4.79 29.46
CA LYS A 90 19.71 -4.61 30.53
C LYS A 90 19.83 -5.88 31.38
N ASP A 91 20.15 -6.99 30.72
CA ASP A 91 20.21 -8.31 31.35
C ASP A 91 21.49 -9.05 30.96
N ALA A 92 22.42 -9.14 31.90
CA ALA A 92 23.69 -9.84 31.69
C ALA A 92 23.48 -11.36 31.55
N ALA A 93 22.55 -11.95 32.30
CA ALA A 93 22.27 -13.38 32.25
C ALA A 93 21.67 -13.77 30.90
N ALA A 94 20.76 -12.96 30.37
CA ALA A 94 20.25 -13.14 29.00
C ALA A 94 21.35 -13.01 27.95
N SER A 95 22.26 -12.05 28.11
CA SER A 95 23.40 -11.87 27.21
C SER A 95 24.30 -13.11 27.16
N ASP A 96 24.59 -13.69 28.33
CA ASP A 96 25.38 -14.92 28.44
C ASP A 96 24.63 -16.13 27.89
N TYR A 97 23.32 -16.21 28.13
CA TYR A 97 22.47 -17.27 27.56
C TYR A 97 22.50 -17.26 26.03
N LEU A 98 22.31 -16.09 25.41
CA LEU A 98 22.32 -15.94 23.95
C LEU A 98 23.68 -16.29 23.32
N ARG A 99 24.78 -16.06 24.05
CA ARG A 99 26.14 -16.38 23.59
C ARG A 99 26.54 -17.84 23.78
N ASN A 100 26.07 -18.48 24.85
CA ASN A 100 26.62 -19.76 25.31
C ASN A 100 25.67 -20.95 25.15
N ASN A 101 24.35 -20.73 25.15
CA ASN A 101 23.37 -21.81 25.02
C ASN A 101 23.22 -22.29 23.56
N THR A 102 23.10 -23.60 23.37
CA THR A 102 22.85 -24.24 22.07
C THR A 102 21.50 -23.82 21.48
N ASP A 103 20.47 -23.63 22.31
CA ASP A 103 19.12 -23.25 21.87
C ASP A 103 19.10 -21.84 21.25
N SER A 104 20.05 -20.99 21.62
CA SER A 104 20.22 -19.64 21.09
C SER A 104 21.23 -19.54 19.95
N LYS A 105 21.62 -20.66 19.34
CA LYS A 105 22.63 -20.69 18.26
C LYS A 105 22.27 -19.78 17.08
N SER A 106 20.99 -19.58 16.79
CA SER A 106 20.52 -18.67 15.73
C SER A 106 20.86 -17.20 16.00
N PHE A 107 20.95 -16.78 17.26
CA PHE A 107 21.29 -15.41 17.62
C PHE A 107 22.79 -15.14 17.63
N ARG A 108 23.65 -16.17 17.68
CA ARG A 108 25.12 -15.99 17.61
C ARG A 108 25.61 -15.47 16.26
N LYS A 109 24.82 -15.69 15.21
CA LYS A 109 25.05 -15.17 13.86
C LYS A 109 23.79 -14.47 13.41
N LEU A 110 23.66 -13.19 13.78
CA LEU A 110 22.49 -12.42 13.40
C LEU A 110 22.45 -12.27 11.87
N PRO A 111 21.41 -12.78 11.21
CA PRO A 111 21.23 -12.54 9.79
C PRO A 111 20.92 -11.07 9.59
N SER A 112 21.63 -10.40 8.68
CA SER A 112 21.38 -8.99 8.39
C SER A 112 19.98 -8.78 7.81
N GLY A 113 19.30 -7.74 8.28
CA GLY A 113 18.02 -7.28 7.73
C GLY A 113 16.78 -7.99 8.29
N GLN A 114 16.94 -8.94 9.22
CA GLN A 114 15.81 -9.61 9.87
C GLN A 114 15.27 -8.76 11.04
N GLU A 115 13.95 -8.77 11.23
CA GLU A 115 13.31 -8.12 12.36
C GLU A 115 13.32 -9.04 13.59
N VAL A 116 13.75 -8.48 14.72
CA VAL A 116 13.77 -9.15 16.01
C VAL A 116 12.86 -8.38 16.94
N GLN A 117 12.00 -9.11 17.62
CA GLN A 117 11.11 -8.60 18.64
C GLN A 117 11.55 -9.13 20.00
N ALA A 118 11.75 -8.21 20.93
CA ALA A 118 11.98 -8.49 22.34
C ALA A 118 10.79 -8.07 23.18
N GLU A 119 10.54 -8.86 24.19
CA GLU A 119 9.63 -8.59 25.28
C GLU A 119 10.48 -8.32 26.53
N ILE A 120 10.38 -7.10 27.08
CA ILE A 120 11.18 -6.64 28.22
C ILE A 120 10.29 -6.23 29.38
N ASP A 121 10.69 -6.56 30.60
CA ASP A 121 9.98 -6.09 31.78
C ASP A 121 10.28 -4.61 32.09
N ALA A 122 9.63 -4.07 33.12
CA ALA A 122 9.83 -2.69 33.56
C ALA A 122 11.27 -2.38 34.06
N THR A 123 12.07 -3.40 34.39
CA THR A 123 13.47 -3.25 34.81
C THR A 123 14.44 -3.28 33.62
N GLY A 124 13.96 -3.72 32.46
CA GLY A 124 14.76 -3.97 31.25
C GLY A 124 15.29 -5.39 31.15
N ALA A 125 14.80 -6.32 31.97
CA ALA A 125 15.14 -7.74 31.87
C ALA A 125 14.41 -8.39 30.67
N LEU A 126 15.06 -9.37 30.05
CA LEU A 126 14.52 -10.04 28.87
C LEU A 126 13.52 -11.12 29.28
N VAL A 127 12.28 -11.02 28.82
CA VAL A 127 11.24 -12.03 29.02
C VAL A 127 11.18 -12.99 27.83
N SER A 128 11.15 -12.47 26.60
CA SER A 128 11.16 -13.28 25.39
C SER A 128 11.86 -12.57 24.23
N LEU A 129 12.45 -13.35 23.31
CA LEU A 129 13.13 -12.85 22.11
C LEU A 129 12.79 -13.75 20.93
N ARG A 130 12.32 -13.16 19.83
CA ARG A 130 11.93 -13.90 18.63
C ARG A 130 12.21 -13.14 17.35
N TYR A 131 12.42 -13.87 16.27
CA TYR A 131 12.40 -13.31 14.92
C TYR A 131 10.95 -13.16 14.44
N LEU A 132 10.70 -12.15 13.61
CA LEU A 132 9.45 -11.95 12.87
C LEU A 132 9.56 -12.49 11.43
#